data_AF-A0AAD4K4D9-F1
#
_entry.id   AF-A0AAD4K4D9-F1
#
_cell.length_a   1.000
_cell.length_b   1.000
_cell.length_c   1.000
_cell.angle_alpha   90.00
_cell.angle_beta   90.00
_cell.angle_gamma   90.00
#
_symmetry.space_group_name_H-M   'P 1'
#
loop_
_entity.id
_entity.type
_entity.pdbx_description
1 polymer ?
#
loop_
_entity_poly.entity_id
_entity_poly.type
_entity_poly.pdbx_seq_one_letter_code
_entity_poly.pdbx_strand_id
1 'polypeptide(L)'
;MMLNPIEIFCYYVAQPVVDFLAYLLNDVHYLAFIGAVAMIGVLVGLLMGIVSVICMKLQGSPEAVQKEEAKPILSDQVKDSKQKNE
;
A
#
# COMPACT_ATOMS: atom_id res chain seq x y z
N MET A 1 4.30 9.55 25.54
CA MET A 1 3.43 8.70 24.71
C MET A 1 4.34 7.84 23.86
N MET A 2 4.21 6.51 23.91
CA MET A 2 5.05 5.62 23.11
C MET A 2 4.50 5.65 21.69
N LEU A 3 5.10 6.47 20.83
CA LEU A 3 4.64 6.57 19.44
C LEU A 3 4.91 5.25 18.73
N ASN A 4 3.86 4.70 18.11
CA ASN A 4 4.02 3.56 17.23
C ASN A 4 4.94 3.95 16.05
N PRO A 5 5.76 3.03 15.54
CA PRO A 5 6.71 3.32 14.46
C PRO A 5 6.03 3.89 13.20
N ILE A 6 4.77 3.50 12.95
CA ILE A 6 3.94 4.04 11.87
C ILE A 6 3.59 5.50 12.12
N GLU A 7 3.28 5.86 13.35
CA GLU A 7 2.92 7.23 13.73
C GLU A 7 4.13 8.16 13.62
N ILE A 8 5.32 7.68 14.00
CA ILE A 8 6.59 8.40 13.80
C ILE A 8 6.80 8.66 12.31
N PHE A 9 6.63 7.64 11.46
CA PHE A 9 6.78 7.80 10.03
C PHE A 9 5.77 8.80 9.46
N CYS A 10 4.52 8.74 9.90
CA CYS A 10 3.49 9.66 9.44
C CYS A 10 3.82 11.11 9.83
N TYR A 11 4.25 11.34 11.07
CA TYR A 11 4.58 12.68 11.57
C TYR A 11 5.83 13.28 10.91
N TYR A 12 6.90 12.49 10.76
CA TYR A 12 8.19 13.01 10.31
C TYR A 12 8.41 12.91 8.80
N VAL A 13 7.68 12.03 8.10
CA VAL A 13 7.89 11.79 6.67
C VAL A 13 6.66 12.17 5.86
N ALA A 14 5.48 11.69 6.23
CA ALA A 14 4.27 11.97 5.44
C ALA A 14 3.81 13.43 5.61
N GLN A 15 3.78 13.94 6.84
CA GLN A 15 3.26 15.26 7.15
C GLN A 15 4.02 16.42 6.46
N PRO A 16 5.38 16.44 6.43
CA PRO A 16 6.11 17.48 5.69
C PRO A 16 5.88 17.43 4.19
N VAL A 17 5.71 16.22 3.62
CA VAL A 17 5.41 16.05 2.19
C VAL A 17 4.03 16.61 1.88
N VAL A 18 3.03 16.31 2.71
CA VAL A 18 1.67 16.84 2.55
C VAL A 18 1.64 18.37 2.69
N ASP A 19 2.36 18.92 3.67
CA ASP A 19 2.44 20.36 3.90
C ASP A 19 3.09 21.09 2.71
N PHE A 20 4.18 20.54 2.17
CA PHE A 20 4.83 21.06 0.96
C PHE A 20 3.92 21.00 -0.28
N LEU A 21 3.17 19.91 -0.45
CA LEU A 21 2.18 19.78 -1.52
C LEU A 21 1.05 20.81 -1.37
N ALA A 22 0.55 21.01 -0.15
CA ALA A 22 -0.47 22.02 0.13
C ALA A 22 0.03 23.44 -0.16
N TYR A 23 1.28 23.74 0.20
CA TYR A 23 1.94 25.01 -0.13
C TYR A 23 2.01 25.24 -1.64
N LEU A 24 2.51 24.24 -2.40
CA LEU A 24 2.60 24.33 -3.86
C LEU A 24 1.25 24.50 -4.55
N LEU A 25 0.20 23.87 -3.99
CA LEU A 25 -1.16 23.98 -4.52
C LEU A 25 -1.75 25.37 -4.30
N ASN A 26 -1.46 26.00 -3.15
CA ASN A 26 -2.02 27.29 -2.78
C ASN A 26 -1.31 28.48 -3.47
N ASP A 27 0.01 28.39 -3.67
CA ASP A 27 0.85 29.48 -4.23
C ASP A 27 0.94 29.47 -5.78
N VAL A 28 -0.09 28.96 -6.45
CA VAL A 28 -0.30 29.03 -7.93
C VAL A 28 0.68 28.22 -8.80
N HIS A 29 1.67 27.54 -8.21
CA HIS A 29 2.59 26.67 -8.95
C HIS A 29 1.98 25.29 -9.25
N TYR A 30 0.78 25.28 -9.84
CA TYR A 30 0.01 24.06 -10.15
C TYR A 30 0.81 23.05 -10.98
N LEU A 31 1.67 23.55 -11.88
CA LEU A 31 2.55 22.70 -12.70
C LEU A 31 3.65 22.03 -11.86
N ALA A 32 4.20 22.72 -10.86
CA ALA A 32 5.16 22.16 -9.91
C ALA A 32 4.48 21.18 -8.94
N PHE A 33 3.24 21.46 -8.53
CA PHE A 33 2.42 20.55 -7.74
C PHE A 33 2.20 19.22 -8.49
N ILE A 34 1.75 19.28 -9.75
CA ILE A 34 1.57 18.08 -10.58
C ILE A 34 2.91 17.35 -10.75
N GLY A 35 4.00 18.07 -11.00
CA GLY A 35 5.34 17.49 -11.11
C GLY A 35 5.76 16.74 -9.84
N ALA A 36 5.55 17.33 -8.67
CA ALA A 36 5.86 16.72 -7.38
C ALA A 36 5.02 15.46 -7.13
N VAL A 37 3.71 15.51 -7.38
CA VAL A 37 2.81 14.35 -7.24
C VAL A 37 3.20 13.23 -8.20
N ALA A 38 3.52 13.57 -9.46
CA ALA A 38 3.96 12.60 -10.46
C ALA A 38 5.27 11.91 -10.03
N MET A 39 6.24 12.66 -9.51
CA MET A 39 7.50 12.10 -8.99
C MET A 39 7.27 11.15 -7.83
N ILE A 40 6.38 11.49 -6.88
CA ILE A 40 5.99 10.59 -5.78
C ILE A 40 5.35 9.32 -6.34
N GLY A 41 4.42 9.45 -7.28
CA GLY A 41 3.76 8.32 -7.92
C GLY A 41 4.74 7.37 -8.62
N VAL A 42 5.69 7.91 -9.38
CA VAL A 42 6.74 7.13 -10.05
C VAL A 42 7.62 6.39 -9.04
N LEU A 43 8.06 7.07 -7.97
CA LEU A 43 8.87 6.44 -6.91
C LEU A 43 8.13 5.31 -6.22
N VAL A 44 6.87 5.52 -5.83
CA VAL A 44 6.04 4.49 -5.19
C VAL A 44 5.77 3.32 -6.15
N GLY A 45 5.44 3.61 -7.40
CA GLY A 45 5.24 2.60 -8.43
C GLY A 45 6.50 1.78 -8.69
N LEU A 46 7.67 2.42 -8.71
CA LEU A 46 8.95 1.75 -8.87
C LEU A 46 9.26 0.84 -7.67
N LEU A 47 9.06 1.33 -6.44
CA LEU A 47 9.24 0.51 -5.23
C LEU A 47 8.30 -0.69 -5.22
N MET A 48 7.03 -0.50 -5.54
CA MET A 48 6.06 -1.60 -5.65
C MET A 48 6.42 -2.58 -6.77
N GLY A 49 6.93 -2.10 -7.91
CA GLY A 49 7.43 -2.94 -8.99
C GLY A 49 8.61 -3.80 -8.55
N ILE A 50 9.58 -3.22 -7.84
CA ILE A 50 10.73 -3.94 -7.29
C ILE A 50 10.26 -4.99 -6.27
N VAL A 51 9.38 -4.61 -5.34
CA VAL A 51 8.81 -5.54 -4.36
C VAL A 51 8.06 -6.66 -5.06
N SER A 52 7.29 -6.37 -6.10
CA SER A 52 6.57 -7.37 -6.90
C SER A 52 7.53 -8.37 -7.55
N VAL A 53 8.61 -7.90 -8.18
CA VAL A 53 9.64 -8.76 -8.77
C VAL A 53 10.33 -9.63 -7.71
N ILE A 54 10.64 -9.05 -6.54
CA ILE A 54 11.24 -9.77 -5.41
C ILE A 54 10.26 -10.83 -4.87
N CYS A 55 8.98 -10.48 -4.71
CA CYS A 55 7.92 -11.41 -4.30
C CYS A 55 7.77 -12.56 -5.30
N MET A 56 7.77 -12.28 -6.61
CA MET A 56 7.71 -13.32 -7.66
C MET A 56 8.91 -14.26 -7.61
N LYS A 57 10.11 -13.73 -7.33
CA LYS A 57 11.34 -14.52 -7.18
C LYS A 57 11.33 -15.38 -5.91
N LEU A 58 10.83 -14.83 -4.80
CA LEU A 58 10.75 -15.51 -3.50
C LEU A 58 9.67 -16.59 -3.47
N GLN A 59 8.53 -16.34 -4.13
CA GLN A 59 7.44 -17.31 -4.23
C GLN A 59 7.66 -18.37 -5.32
N GLY A 60 8.77 -18.26 -6.07
CA GLY A 60 9.24 -19.29 -7.00
C GLY A 60 8.15 -19.79 -7.94
N SER A 61 7.82 -19.01 -8.97
CA SER A 61 6.96 -19.42 -10.11
C SER A 61 5.92 -20.50 -9.81
N PRO A 62 4.65 -20.11 -9.69
CA PRO A 62 3.67 -20.81 -10.50
C PRO A 62 2.77 -19.83 -11.24
N GLU A 63 2.37 -20.25 -12.42
CA GLU A 63 1.30 -19.62 -13.20
C GLU A 63 0.11 -19.23 -12.31
N ALA A 64 -0.47 -18.07 -12.60
CA ALA A 64 -1.81 -17.65 -12.17
C ALA A 64 -2.07 -17.39 -10.67
N VAL A 65 -1.78 -16.17 -10.19
CA VAL A 65 -2.69 -15.49 -9.25
C VAL A 65 -2.79 -14.01 -9.60
N GLN A 66 -3.32 -13.71 -10.79
CA GLN A 66 -4.21 -12.58 -10.91
C GLN A 66 -5.50 -12.95 -10.16
N LYS A 67 -5.57 -12.64 -8.87
CA LYS A 67 -6.84 -12.47 -8.15
C LYS A 67 -6.67 -11.29 -7.21
N GLU A 68 -6.97 -10.13 -7.77
CA GLU A 68 -7.80 -9.16 -7.06
C GLU A 68 -8.90 -9.93 -6.31
N GLU A 69 -8.94 -9.83 -4.98
CA GLU A 69 -10.23 -9.71 -4.32
C GLU A 69 -10.07 -8.91 -3.04
N ALA A 70 -10.83 -7.82 -3.00
CA ALA A 70 -11.19 -7.06 -1.84
C ALA A 70 -11.62 -7.97 -0.67
N LYS A 71 -11.47 -7.48 0.56
CA LYS A 71 -12.21 -8.00 1.73
C LYS A 71 -13.67 -8.32 1.34
N PRO A 72 -14.22 -9.45 1.80
CA PRO A 72 -15.03 -9.32 3.01
C PRO A 72 -14.73 -10.36 4.09
N ILE A 73 -14.75 -9.83 5.31
CA ILE A 73 -14.99 -10.51 6.57
C ILE A 73 -16.36 -11.22 6.46
N LEU A 74 -16.43 -12.55 6.26
CA LEU A 74 -17.56 -13.40 6.68
C LEU A 74 -17.35 -14.87 6.25
N SER A 75 -16.68 -15.70 7.05
CA SER A 75 -17.04 -17.12 7.24
C SER A 75 -16.03 -17.83 8.15
N ASP A 76 -16.04 -17.44 9.43
CA ASP A 76 -15.51 -18.23 10.55
C ASP A 76 -16.44 -19.43 10.91
N GLN A 77 -17.36 -19.83 10.03
CA GLN A 77 -18.40 -20.80 10.37
C GLN A 77 -18.50 -21.86 9.27
N VAL A 78 -18.67 -23.11 9.69
CA VAL A 78 -18.79 -24.35 8.88
C VAL A 78 -17.47 -25.05 8.54
N LYS A 79 -16.53 -25.12 9.50
CA LYS A 79 -15.57 -26.25 9.60
C LYS A 79 -15.89 -27.26 10.70
N ASP A 80 -16.96 -27.07 11.49
CA ASP A 80 -17.16 -27.85 12.72
C ASP A 80 -18.27 -28.93 12.69
N SER A 81 -19.06 -29.06 11.61
CA SER A 81 -20.16 -30.03 11.59
C SER A 81 -20.01 -31.12 10.53
N LYS A 82 -19.84 -32.35 11.02
CA LYS A 82 -20.01 -33.65 10.32
C LYS A 82 -18.83 -34.25 9.56
N GLN A 83 -17.60 -34.06 10.06
CA GLN A 83 -16.62 -35.16 10.07
C GLN A 83 -16.88 -36.07 11.28
N LYS A 84 -18.10 -36.62 11.38
CA LYS A 84 -18.48 -37.62 12.38
C LYS A 84 -19.75 -38.30 11.88
N ASN A 85 -19.56 -39.42 11.20
CA ASN A 85 -20.43 -40.59 11.13
C ASN A 85 -19.86 -41.47 9.99
N GLU A 86 -18.71 -42.08 10.30
CA GLU A 86 -18.53 -43.51 10.07
C GLU A 86 -19.64 -44.30 10.78
#